data_AF-A0A0G4ME32-F1
#
_entry.id   AF-A0A0G4ME32-F1
#
_cell.length_a   1.000
_cell.length_b   1.000
_cell.length_c   1.000
_cell.angle_alpha   90.00
_cell.angle_beta   90.00
_cell.angle_gamma   90.00
#
_symmetry.space_group_name_H-M   'P 1'
#
loop_
_entity.id
_entity.type
_entity.pdbx_description
1 polymer ?
#
loop_
_entity_poly.entity_id
_entity_poly.type
_entity_poly.pdbx_seq_one_letter_code
_entity_poly.pdbx_strand_id
1 'polypeptide(L)'
;MPVPRDFWGDRLVEAVRNGSVSEARVTDMVVRVLASWYRMGQDEDFPAPGVGMPKDMREPHRIVDARNSSSRQVLLDGAVEGHVLVKNVNRTLPLREPRLLSVFGYSARAADEQTGQGGGFPDSLTFGAQPISWQEVEAGFTMNEDFDWSDIGFNGTLISGGGS
;
A
#
# COMPACT_ATOMS: atom_id res chain seq x y z
N MET A 1 20.92 -2.88 -3.70
CA MET A 1 21.19 -2.02 -4.87
C MET A 1 22.00 -0.82 -4.43
N PRO A 2 22.96 -0.32 -5.22
CA PRO A 2 23.73 0.87 -4.87
C PRO A 2 22.80 2.08 -4.71
N VAL A 3 23.08 2.93 -3.73
CA VAL A 3 22.27 4.12 -3.46
C VAL A 3 22.59 5.17 -4.52
N PRO A 4 21.60 5.69 -5.27
CA PRO A 4 21.87 6.63 -6.37
C PRO A 4 22.65 7.88 -5.93
N ARG A 5 22.51 8.29 -4.67
CA ARG A 5 23.18 9.48 -4.13
C ARG A 5 24.71 9.41 -4.25
N ASP A 6 25.28 8.21 -4.22
CA ASP A 6 26.73 8.02 -4.19
C ASP A 6 27.38 8.13 -5.57
N PHE A 7 26.60 8.07 -6.65
CA PHE A 7 27.10 7.97 -8.04
C PHE A 7 26.69 9.14 -8.95
N TRP A 8 25.64 9.87 -8.60
CA TRP A 8 25.11 10.99 -9.39
C TRP A 8 25.49 12.35 -8.76
N GLY A 9 24.91 13.46 -9.24
CA GLY A 9 25.23 14.80 -8.75
C GLY A 9 26.68 15.18 -9.03
N ASP A 10 27.44 15.54 -7.98
CA ASP A 10 28.83 15.99 -8.11
C ASP A 10 29.73 14.95 -8.78
N ARG A 11 29.52 13.66 -8.50
CA ARG A 11 30.28 12.56 -9.13
C ARG A 11 30.02 12.45 -10.63
N LEU A 12 28.79 12.70 -11.08
CA LEU A 12 28.49 12.77 -12.50
C LEU A 12 29.16 14.00 -13.13
N VAL A 13 29.17 15.15 -12.45
CA VAL A 13 29.85 16.36 -12.91
C VAL A 13 31.36 16.10 -13.06
N GLU A 14 31.99 15.44 -12.09
CA GLU A 14 33.39 15.01 -12.16
C GLU A 14 33.63 14.08 -13.36
N ALA A 15 32.78 13.08 -13.54
CA ALA A 15 32.88 12.11 -14.63
C ALA A 15 32.74 12.74 -16.02
N VAL A 16 31.95 13.80 -16.16
CA VAL A 16 31.87 14.56 -17.41
C VAL A 16 33.12 15.41 -17.62
N ARG A 17 33.57 16.14 -16.59
CA ARG A 17 34.76 17.00 -16.67
C ARG A 17 36.04 16.22 -16.94
N ASN A 18 36.15 15.00 -16.41
CA ASN A 18 37.31 14.15 -16.61
C ASN A 18 37.19 13.26 -17.87
N GLY A 19 36.10 13.36 -18.64
CA GLY A 19 35.90 12.66 -19.90
C GLY A 19 35.45 11.20 -19.79
N SER A 20 35.24 10.67 -18.58
CA SER A 20 34.72 9.30 -18.37
C SER A 20 33.27 9.15 -18.85
N VAL A 21 32.49 10.23 -18.86
CA VAL A 21 31.14 10.30 -19.40
C VAL A 21 31.07 11.47 -20.39
N SER A 22 30.56 11.23 -21.60
CA SER A 22 30.39 12.31 -22.56
C SER A 22 29.26 13.26 -22.15
N GLU A 23 29.42 14.56 -22.39
CA GLU A 23 28.35 15.54 -22.17
C GLU A 23 27.09 15.19 -22.98
N ALA A 24 27.27 14.73 -24.22
CA ALA A 24 26.17 14.26 -25.07
C ALA A 24 25.32 13.16 -24.41
N ARG A 25 25.93 12.29 -23.59
CA ARG A 25 25.18 11.27 -22.84
C ARG A 25 24.29 11.90 -21.76
N VAL A 26 24.79 12.93 -21.07
CA VAL A 26 24.00 13.67 -20.07
C VAL A 26 22.87 14.45 -20.75
N THR A 27 23.15 15.07 -21.89
CA THR A 27 22.13 15.76 -22.70
C THR A 27 21.02 14.80 -23.13
N ASP A 28 21.33 13.60 -23.64
CA ASP A 28 20.30 12.60 -24.02
C ASP A 28 19.43 12.20 -22.81
N MET A 29 20.02 12.02 -21.62
CA MET A 29 19.26 11.71 -20.40
C MET A 29 18.30 12.85 -20.03
N VAL A 30 18.78 14.10 -20.03
CA VAL A 30 17.96 15.28 -19.73
C VAL A 30 16.85 15.45 -20.78
N VAL A 31 17.16 15.25 -22.07
CA VAL A 31 16.17 15.33 -23.15
C VAL A 31 15.06 14.30 -22.95
N ARG A 32 15.35 13.07 -22.53
CA ARG A 32 14.30 12.05 -22.27
C ARG A 32 13.36 12.43 -21.13
N VAL A 33 13.91 13.06 -20.08
CA VAL A 33 13.13 13.56 -18.94
C VAL A 33 12.24 14.73 -19.41
N LEU A 34 12.84 15.75 -20.04
CA LEU A 34 12.12 16.94 -20.49
C LEU A 34 11.12 16.63 -21.61
N ALA A 35 11.44 15.72 -22.52
CA ALA A 35 10.52 15.33 -23.59
C ALA A 35 9.21 14.76 -23.03
N SER A 36 9.27 13.97 -21.96
CA SER A 36 8.08 13.45 -21.28
C SER A 36 7.30 14.57 -20.58
N TRP A 37 8.01 15.51 -19.95
CA TRP A 37 7.42 16.67 -19.29
C TRP A 37 6.63 17.55 -20.27
N TYR A 38 7.24 17.91 -21.42
CA TYR A 38 6.59 18.62 -22.52
C TYR A 38 5.45 17.80 -23.15
N ARG A 39 5.65 16.50 -23.38
CA ARG A 39 4.62 15.64 -23.99
C ARG A 39 3.33 15.60 -23.16
N MET A 40 3.45 15.69 -21.84
CA MET A 40 2.32 15.69 -20.91
C MET A 40 1.78 17.10 -20.63
N GLY A 41 2.32 18.14 -21.29
CA GLY A 41 1.89 19.54 -21.14
C GLY A 41 2.14 20.08 -19.74
N GLN A 42 3.18 19.61 -19.04
CA GLN A 42 3.50 20.05 -17.68
C GLN A 42 4.30 21.36 -17.64
N ASP A 43 4.66 21.89 -18.80
CA ASP A 43 5.37 23.14 -19.02
C ASP A 43 4.47 24.38 -19.05
N GLU A 44 3.17 24.19 -19.25
CA GLU A 44 2.18 25.27 -19.35
C GLU A 44 1.06 25.08 -18.31
N ASP A 45 0.80 26.11 -17.49
CA ASP A 45 -0.31 26.18 -16.52
C ASP A 45 -0.49 24.92 -15.63
N PHE A 46 0.58 24.15 -15.41
CA PHE A 46 0.50 22.94 -14.61
C PHE A 46 0.29 23.32 -13.13
N PRO A 47 -0.76 22.81 -12.47
CA PRO A 47 -1.02 23.15 -11.08
C PRO A 47 0.16 22.71 -10.23
N ALA A 48 0.54 23.54 -9.25
CA ALA A 48 1.55 23.15 -8.28
C ALA A 48 1.17 21.76 -7.74
N PRO A 49 2.03 20.73 -7.93
CA PRO A 49 1.73 19.40 -7.43
C PRO A 49 1.37 19.55 -5.97
N GLY A 50 0.21 19.02 -5.56
CA GLY A 50 -0.21 19.04 -4.17
C GLY A 50 0.98 18.56 -3.35
N VAL A 51 1.52 19.46 -2.52
CA VAL A 51 2.82 19.31 -1.85
C VAL A 51 2.95 17.86 -1.42
N GLY A 52 3.87 17.15 -2.09
CA GLY A 52 4.02 15.71 -1.95
C GLY A 52 4.06 15.34 -0.48
N MET A 53 3.56 14.14 -0.16
CA MET A 53 3.37 13.63 1.21
C MET A 53 4.32 14.30 2.20
N PRO A 54 3.79 14.98 3.23
CA PRO A 54 4.63 15.73 4.16
C PRO A 54 5.72 14.83 4.71
N LYS A 55 6.92 15.39 4.93
CA LYS A 55 8.07 14.63 5.44
C LYS A 55 7.72 13.88 6.74
N ASP A 56 6.84 14.45 7.55
CA ASP A 56 6.15 13.78 8.64
C ASP A 56 4.64 14.03 8.53
N MET A 57 3.86 12.95 8.43
CA MET A 57 2.40 13.02 8.36
C MET A 57 1.75 13.42 9.68
N ARG A 58 2.51 13.49 10.78
CA ARG A 58 2.00 13.87 12.11
C ARG A 58 2.02 15.37 12.36
N GLU A 59 2.87 16.08 11.65
CA GLU A 59 2.94 17.54 11.76
C GLU A 59 1.79 18.20 10.99
N PRO A 60 1.32 19.39 11.39
CA PRO A 60 0.29 20.12 10.67
C PRO A 60 0.68 20.32 9.20
N HIS A 61 -0.15 19.82 8.29
CA HIS A 61 0.04 19.95 6.86
C HIS A 61 -1.31 20.16 6.17
N ARG A 62 -1.26 20.67 4.92
CA ARG A 62 -2.48 20.79 4.12
C ARG A 62 -2.98 19.39 3.75
N ILE A 63 -4.13 19.02 4.27
CA ILE A 63 -4.83 17.79 3.87
C ILE A 63 -5.33 17.97 2.44
N VAL A 64 -4.94 17.07 1.55
CA VAL A 64 -5.41 17.02 0.16
C VAL A 64 -6.19 15.73 -0.03
N ASP A 65 -7.51 15.81 -0.20
CA ASP A 65 -8.33 14.67 -0.56
C ASP A 65 -8.43 14.56 -2.09
N ALA A 66 -7.71 13.60 -2.65
CA ALA A 66 -7.71 13.34 -4.10
C ALA A 66 -8.82 12.36 -4.53
N ARG A 67 -9.68 11.90 -3.61
CA ARG A 67 -10.76 10.96 -3.94
C ARG A 67 -11.86 11.67 -4.70
N ASN A 68 -12.39 10.98 -5.72
CA ASN A 68 -13.55 11.44 -6.47
C ASN A 68 -14.70 10.45 -6.30
N SER A 69 -15.86 10.93 -5.85
CA SER A 69 -17.04 10.10 -5.63
C SER A 69 -17.56 9.47 -6.93
N SER A 70 -17.33 10.10 -8.09
CA SER A 70 -17.70 9.53 -9.39
C SER A 70 -16.93 8.25 -9.73
N SER A 71 -15.76 8.03 -9.11
CA SER A 71 -14.95 6.83 -9.31
C SER A 71 -15.48 5.61 -8.56
N ARG A 72 -16.50 5.76 -7.70
CA ARG A 72 -17.05 4.64 -6.92
C ARG A 72 -17.50 3.47 -7.80
N GLN A 73 -18.18 3.78 -8.91
CA GLN A 73 -18.73 2.75 -9.78
C GLN A 73 -17.62 1.94 -10.47
N VAL A 74 -16.64 2.62 -11.09
CA VAL A 74 -15.53 1.93 -11.77
C VAL A 74 -14.69 1.05 -10.82
N LEU A 75 -14.53 1.48 -9.56
CA LEU A 75 -13.84 0.68 -8.54
C LEU A 75 -14.64 -0.59 -8.17
N LEU A 76 -15.97 -0.45 -8.02
CA LEU A 76 -16.84 -1.59 -7.74
C LEU A 76 -16.90 -2.55 -8.92
N ASP A 77 -17.05 -2.04 -10.14
CA ASP A 77 -17.10 -2.85 -11.35
C ASP A 77 -15.78 -3.61 -11.54
N GLY A 78 -14.63 -2.96 -11.34
CA GLY A 78 -13.33 -3.66 -11.38
C GLY A 78 -13.21 -4.79 -10.35
N ALA A 79 -13.76 -4.61 -9.15
CA ALA A 79 -13.79 -5.67 -8.13
C ALA A 79 -14.75 -6.82 -8.52
N VAL A 80 -15.92 -6.49 -9.07
CA VAL A 80 -16.92 -7.45 -9.52
C VAL A 80 -16.50 -8.16 -10.81
N GLU A 81 -15.70 -7.56 -11.68
CA GLU A 81 -15.27 -8.18 -12.93
C GLU A 81 -13.92 -8.90 -12.78
N GLY A 82 -13.11 -8.50 -11.79
CA GLY A 82 -11.80 -9.10 -11.51
C GLY A 82 -11.82 -10.36 -10.64
N HIS A 83 -12.94 -10.70 -9.99
CA HIS A 83 -13.01 -11.92 -9.16
C HIS A 83 -13.20 -13.19 -10.01
N VAL A 84 -12.46 -14.24 -9.70
CA VAL A 84 -12.47 -15.50 -10.47
C VAL A 84 -13.01 -16.65 -9.62
N LEU A 85 -14.09 -17.28 -10.10
CA LEU A 85 -14.67 -18.47 -9.47
C LEU A 85 -13.87 -19.73 -9.86
N VAL A 86 -12.98 -20.18 -8.99
CA VAL A 86 -12.11 -21.35 -9.25
C VAL A 86 -12.84 -22.68 -9.03
N LYS A 87 -13.80 -22.75 -8.09
CA LYS A 87 -14.54 -23.98 -7.76
C LYS A 87 -15.95 -23.66 -7.27
N ASN A 88 -16.94 -24.36 -7.83
CA ASN A 88 -18.34 -24.30 -7.39
C ASN A 88 -18.97 -25.69 -7.48
N VAL A 89 -19.04 -26.39 -6.35
CA VAL A 89 -19.65 -27.72 -6.25
C VAL A 89 -21.10 -27.56 -5.83
N ASN A 90 -22.00 -28.41 -6.34
CA ASN A 90 -23.42 -28.44 -5.95
C ASN A 90 -24.18 -27.10 -6.10
N ARG A 91 -23.70 -26.19 -6.95
CA ARG A 91 -24.29 -24.85 -7.12
C ARG A 91 -24.41 -24.10 -5.78
N THR A 92 -23.40 -24.21 -4.91
CA THR A 92 -23.34 -23.49 -3.63
C THR A 92 -23.44 -21.97 -3.84
N LEU A 93 -22.83 -21.46 -4.91
CA LEU A 93 -22.99 -20.09 -5.36
C LEU A 93 -23.91 -20.00 -6.59
N PRO A 94 -24.73 -18.92 -6.73
CA PRO A 94 -24.87 -17.79 -5.80
C PRO A 94 -25.63 -18.19 -4.52
N LEU A 95 -25.30 -17.52 -3.41
CA LEU A 95 -26.04 -17.68 -2.15
C LEU A 95 -27.50 -17.26 -2.35
N ARG A 96 -28.43 -17.92 -1.66
CA ARG A 96 -29.87 -17.60 -1.69
C ARG A 96 -30.30 -16.99 -0.36
N GLU A 97 -30.63 -17.83 0.60
CA GLU A 97 -31.16 -17.42 1.91
C GLU A 97 -30.60 -18.35 3.01
N PRO A 98 -29.29 -18.29 3.32
CA PRO A 98 -28.75 -19.06 4.43
C PRO A 98 -29.34 -18.57 5.75
N ARG A 99 -29.84 -19.49 6.59
CA ARG A 99 -30.34 -19.17 7.93
C ARG A 99 -29.22 -18.80 8.92
N LEU A 100 -28.00 -19.27 8.64
CA LEU A 100 -26.81 -19.02 9.43
C LEU A 100 -25.63 -18.82 8.47
N LEU A 101 -24.82 -17.80 8.75
CA LEU A 101 -23.58 -17.52 8.02
C LEU A 101 -22.46 -17.28 9.04
N SER A 102 -21.38 -18.04 8.92
CA SER A 102 -20.17 -17.86 9.72
C SER A 102 -19.05 -17.34 8.83
N VAL A 103 -18.37 -16.28 9.28
CA VAL A 103 -17.33 -15.59 8.49
C VAL A 103 -16.02 -15.65 9.26
N PHE A 104 -15.02 -16.27 8.65
CA PHE A 104 -13.72 -16.53 9.28
C PHE A 104 -12.57 -15.89 8.49
N GLY A 105 -11.49 -15.55 9.20
CA GLY A 105 -10.23 -15.12 8.62
C GLY A 105 -9.92 -13.63 8.84
N TYR A 106 -8.64 -13.34 9.04
CA TYR A 106 -8.14 -11.98 9.33
C TYR A 106 -8.49 -10.95 8.26
N SER A 107 -8.67 -11.38 7.01
CA SER A 107 -9.00 -10.50 5.87
C SER A 107 -10.49 -10.12 5.79
N ALA A 108 -11.34 -10.66 6.67
CA ALA A 108 -12.78 -10.38 6.62
C ALA A 108 -13.10 -8.94 7.08
N ARG A 109 -12.31 -8.38 8.01
CA ARG A 109 -12.53 -7.06 8.60
C ARG A 109 -11.53 -6.04 8.04
N ALA A 110 -12.01 -4.83 7.80
CA ALA A 110 -11.15 -3.69 7.46
C ALA A 110 -10.46 -3.13 8.72
N ALA A 111 -9.28 -2.54 8.52
CA ALA A 111 -8.55 -1.82 9.56
C ALA A 111 -9.40 -0.71 10.18
N ASP A 112 -9.46 -0.67 11.52
CA ASP A 112 -10.18 0.39 12.27
C ASP A 112 -9.53 1.76 12.09
N GLU A 113 -8.20 1.78 11.89
CA GLU A 113 -7.41 2.98 11.64
C GLU A 113 -6.64 2.86 10.33
N GLN A 114 -6.63 3.93 9.55
CA GLN A 114 -5.98 4.01 8.23
C GLN A 114 -4.70 4.86 8.26
N THR A 115 -4.27 5.27 9.44
CA THR A 115 -3.07 6.10 9.64
C THR A 115 -2.23 5.49 10.75
N GLY A 116 -0.95 5.26 10.49
CA GLY A 116 -0.04 4.73 11.50
C GLY A 116 0.15 5.74 12.62
N GLN A 117 -0.23 5.36 13.85
CA GLN A 117 -0.14 6.20 15.06
C GLN A 117 1.28 6.73 15.32
N GLY A 118 2.31 6.04 14.82
CA GLY A 118 3.70 6.45 14.99
C GLY A 118 4.19 6.40 16.40
N GLY A 119 4.69 5.22 16.74
CA GLY A 119 5.33 4.96 18.01
C GLY A 119 6.31 3.83 17.81
N GLY A 120 7.33 4.06 17.00
CA GLY A 120 8.39 3.08 16.76
C GLY A 120 7.92 1.80 16.08
N PHE A 121 8.90 0.96 15.76
CA PHE A 121 8.70 -0.35 15.19
C PHE A 121 8.33 -1.35 16.30
N PRO A 122 7.34 -2.25 16.10
CA PRO A 122 6.37 -2.32 15.01
C PRO A 122 4.99 -1.70 15.39
N ASP A 123 4.25 -1.12 14.43
CA ASP A 123 2.84 -0.71 14.63
C ASP A 123 1.88 -1.70 13.94
N SER A 124 0.67 -1.86 14.50
CA SER A 124 -0.27 -2.92 14.08
C SER A 124 -0.82 -2.74 12.66
N LEU A 125 -0.88 -1.51 12.16
CA LEU A 125 -1.33 -1.21 10.80
C LEU A 125 -0.26 -1.59 9.78
N THR A 126 1.01 -1.26 10.04
CA THR A 126 2.15 -1.53 9.16
C THR A 126 2.33 -3.03 8.91
N PHE A 127 2.04 -3.86 9.91
CA PHE A 127 2.17 -5.32 9.81
C PHE A 127 0.86 -6.05 9.51
N GLY A 128 -0.25 -5.33 9.30
CA GLY A 128 -1.56 -5.96 9.11
C GLY A 128 -2.00 -6.82 10.31
N ALA A 129 -1.50 -6.49 11.50
CA ALA A 129 -1.66 -7.26 12.72
C ALA A 129 -2.95 -6.93 13.49
N GLN A 130 -3.76 -5.98 13.04
CA GLN A 130 -5.02 -5.62 13.71
C GLN A 130 -5.98 -6.81 13.93
N PRO A 131 -6.08 -7.82 13.04
CA PRO A 131 -6.95 -8.96 13.24
C PRO A 131 -6.41 -10.03 14.20
N ILE A 132 -5.13 -9.97 14.60
CA ILE A 132 -4.44 -10.93 15.47
C ILE A 132 -4.02 -10.26 16.79
N SER A 133 -3.63 -11.04 17.80
CA SER A 133 -3.14 -10.48 19.06
C SER A 133 -1.77 -9.84 18.87
N TRP A 134 -1.53 -8.68 19.48
CA TRP A 134 -0.20 -8.06 19.46
C TRP A 134 0.87 -8.96 20.09
N GLN A 135 0.49 -9.75 21.10
CA GLN A 135 1.40 -10.66 21.79
C GLN A 135 1.94 -11.75 20.86
N GLU A 136 1.13 -12.22 19.91
CA GLU A 136 1.55 -13.19 18.89
C GLU A 136 2.54 -12.55 17.91
N VAL A 137 2.29 -11.31 17.49
CA VAL A 137 3.21 -10.57 16.61
C VAL A 137 4.57 -10.41 17.28
N GLU A 138 4.57 -9.97 18.54
CA GLU A 138 5.79 -9.78 19.33
C GLU A 138 6.53 -11.11 19.54
N ALA A 139 5.82 -12.19 19.88
CA ALA A 139 6.39 -13.53 20.01
C ALA A 139 7.06 -14.00 18.71
N GLY A 140 6.46 -13.71 17.55
CA GLY A 140 7.01 -14.06 16.25
C GLY A 140 8.29 -13.29 15.93
N PHE A 141 8.31 -12.00 16.22
CA PHE A 141 9.49 -11.15 16.03
C PHE A 141 10.63 -11.46 17.00
N THR A 142 10.31 -11.87 18.23
CA THR A 142 11.29 -12.22 19.26
C THR A 142 11.71 -13.69 19.23
N MET A 143 11.17 -14.47 18.28
CA MET A 143 11.43 -15.91 18.14
C MET A 143 11.11 -16.70 19.42
N ASN A 144 10.01 -16.36 20.08
CA ASN A 144 9.55 -17.09 21.26
C ASN A 144 8.89 -18.41 20.84
N GLU A 145 9.64 -19.51 20.93
CA GLU A 145 9.18 -20.85 20.53
C GLU A 145 8.13 -21.44 21.48
N ASP A 146 8.08 -20.98 22.74
CA ASP A 146 7.15 -21.49 23.78
C ASP A 146 5.83 -20.70 23.84
N PHE A 147 5.57 -19.83 22.87
CA PHE A 147 4.36 -19.02 22.85
C PHE A 147 3.11 -19.86 22.48
N ASP A 148 1.99 -19.62 23.16
CA ASP A 148 0.71 -20.25 22.85
C ASP A 148 0.01 -19.49 21.70
N TRP A 149 0.07 -20.05 20.49
CA TRP A 149 -0.40 -19.41 19.26
C TRP A 149 -1.89 -19.64 19.06
N SER A 150 -2.67 -18.57 18.82
CA SER A 150 -4.06 -18.75 18.40
C SER A 150 -4.12 -19.33 16.99
N ASP A 151 -4.99 -20.33 16.79
CA ASP A 151 -5.32 -20.88 15.46
C ASP A 151 -6.07 -19.88 14.57
N ILE A 152 -6.57 -18.79 15.15
CA ILE A 152 -7.40 -17.78 14.47
C ILE A 152 -6.94 -16.37 14.82
N GLY A 153 -7.16 -15.42 13.89
CA GLY A 153 -7.16 -14.01 14.23
C GLY A 153 -8.42 -13.67 15.04
N PHE A 154 -8.27 -13.60 16.36
CA PHE A 154 -9.37 -13.37 17.30
C PHE A 154 -10.18 -12.10 16.96
N ASN A 155 -9.51 -11.03 16.51
CA ASN A 155 -10.14 -9.77 16.12
C ASN A 155 -10.60 -9.73 14.64
N GLY A 156 -10.25 -10.75 13.85
CA GLY A 156 -10.58 -10.87 12.43
C GLY A 156 -11.89 -11.59 12.13
N THR A 157 -12.45 -12.32 13.10
CA THR A 157 -13.73 -13.02 12.92
C THR A 157 -14.88 -12.03 13.05
N LEU A 158 -15.61 -11.79 11.96
CA LEU A 158 -16.71 -10.81 11.94
C LEU A 158 -18.01 -11.36 12.54
N ILE A 159 -18.34 -12.63 12.29
CA ILE A 159 -19.56 -13.26 12.78
C ILE A 159 -19.28 -14.75 13.03
N SER A 160 -19.34 -15.14 14.30
CA SER A 160 -19.44 -16.54 14.74
C SER A 160 -20.68 -16.65 15.63
N GLY A 161 -21.63 -17.48 15.23
CA GLY A 161 -22.88 -17.67 15.96
C GLY A 161 -23.44 -19.05 15.66
N GLY A 162 -23.94 -19.72 16.69
CA GLY A 162 -24.51 -21.06 16.64
C GLY A 162 -24.71 -21.59 18.05
N GLY A 163 -25.83 -21.22 18.67
CA GLY A 163 -26.46 -22.03 19.70
C GLY A 163 -27.60 -22.81 19.06
N SER A 164 -27.74 -24.09 19.41
CA SER A 164 -29.02 -24.78 19.21
C SER A 164 -30.06 -24.22 20.15
#